data_AF-A0A2S6RPF0-F1
#
_entry.id   AF-A0A2S6RPF0-F1
#
_cell.length_a   1.000
_cell.length_b   1.000
_cell.length_c   1.000
_cell.angle_alpha   90.00
_cell.angle_beta   90.00
_cell.angle_gamma   90.00
#
_symmetry.space_group_name_H-M   'P 1'
#
loop_
_entity.id
_entity.type
_entity.pdbx_description
1 polymer ?
#
loop_
_entity_poly.entity_id
_entity_poly.type
_entity_poly.pdbx_seq_one_letter_code
_entity_poly.pdbx_strand_id
1 'polypeptide(L)'
;MSSQTNTGPALSTLRWLVAAGADEAIEGAPSNRFVSKPDHAIDRRPKSRSEGVAGGDAVPDGSIIEGPAEFTGFEAVPEDARYSALASPTIAELRVAVEGFNGCALKRTATNTVFSDGNPCADLMLVGEAPGAEEDRTGIPFVGSAGRLLDRMLAAIDRDRNSVYVSNILFWRPPGNRNPTNEEIALCLPFVERHIALVRPRVLVLVGGIAAKTLLGRNEGITRLRGKWYRYSPDGNGGPIDTTAIFHPAFLLRKGHQKRETWQDLIAIRARLTETLATH
;
A
#
# COMPACT_ATOMS: atom_id res chain seq x y z
N MET A 1 -31.67 -65.61 -8.97
CA MET A 1 -32.42 -64.43 -9.45
C MET A 1 -31.48 -63.25 -9.43
N SER A 2 -30.82 -62.99 -10.56
CA SER A 2 -29.78 -61.97 -10.69
C SER A 2 -30.44 -60.60 -10.87
N SER A 3 -30.36 -59.76 -9.84
CA SER A 3 -30.76 -58.35 -9.91
C SER A 3 -29.82 -57.61 -10.84
N GLN A 4 -30.24 -57.37 -12.08
CA GLN A 4 -29.57 -56.41 -12.96
C GLN A 4 -29.89 -55.01 -12.45
N THR A 5 -28.93 -54.37 -11.78
CA THR A 5 -29.03 -52.97 -11.39
C THR A 5 -28.88 -52.09 -12.64
N ASN A 6 -29.98 -51.43 -13.00
CA ASN A 6 -30.09 -50.51 -14.13
C ASN A 6 -29.18 -49.28 -13.94
N THR A 7 -27.91 -49.41 -14.35
CA THR A 7 -26.83 -48.43 -14.13
C THR A 7 -26.65 -47.45 -15.30
N GLY A 8 -27.37 -47.63 -16.40
CA GLY A 8 -27.27 -46.81 -17.62
C GLY A 8 -27.54 -45.31 -17.39
N PRO A 9 -28.63 -44.91 -16.71
CA PRO A 9 -28.94 -43.49 -16.52
C PRO A 9 -27.93 -42.79 -15.61
N ALA A 10 -27.54 -43.42 -14.50
CA ALA A 10 -26.61 -42.83 -13.54
C ALA A 10 -25.20 -42.59 -14.13
N LEU A 11 -24.71 -43.52 -14.95
CA LEU A 11 -23.40 -43.39 -15.61
C LEU A 11 -23.40 -42.28 -16.67
N SER A 12 -24.51 -42.11 -17.39
CA SER A 12 -24.66 -41.04 -18.38
C SER A 12 -24.66 -39.65 -17.74
N THR A 13 -25.36 -39.48 -16.63
CA THR A 13 -25.39 -38.24 -15.84
C THR A 13 -23.99 -37.90 -15.31
N LEU A 14 -23.26 -38.89 -14.80
CA LEU A 14 -21.91 -38.67 -14.28
C LEU A 14 -20.95 -38.19 -15.37
N ARG A 15 -20.99 -38.79 -16.57
CA ARG A 15 -20.17 -38.37 -17.72
C ARG A 15 -20.46 -36.94 -18.14
N TRP A 16 -21.73 -36.55 -18.15
CA TRP A 16 -22.11 -35.18 -18.48
C TRP A 16 -21.58 -34.17 -17.46
N LEU A 17 -21.67 -34.47 -16.15
CA LEU A 17 -21.16 -33.59 -15.08
C LEU A 17 -19.63 -33.38 -15.18
N VAL A 18 -18.88 -34.45 -15.47
CA VAL A 18 -17.43 -34.35 -15.71
C VAL A 18 -17.13 -33.50 -16.95
N ALA A 19 -17.86 -33.70 -18.05
CA ALA A 19 -17.70 -32.88 -19.25
C ALA A 19 -18.07 -31.40 -19.03
N ALA A 20 -18.99 -31.12 -18.11
CA ALA A 20 -19.36 -29.77 -17.68
C ALA A 20 -18.35 -29.13 -16.71
N GLY A 21 -17.27 -29.83 -16.36
CA GLY A 21 -16.18 -29.31 -15.52
C GLY A 21 -16.41 -29.45 -14.01
N ALA A 22 -17.33 -30.32 -13.57
CA ALA A 22 -17.46 -30.63 -12.15
C ALA A 22 -16.30 -31.54 -11.69
N ASP A 23 -15.54 -31.08 -10.70
CA ASP A 23 -14.34 -31.71 -10.16
C ASP A 23 -14.52 -32.26 -8.73
N GLU A 24 -15.37 -31.63 -7.91
CA GLU A 24 -15.67 -32.07 -6.53
C GLU A 24 -17.16 -32.02 -6.18
N ALA A 25 -17.62 -32.98 -5.36
CA ALA A 25 -18.98 -33.00 -4.81
C ALA A 25 -18.97 -32.52 -3.34
N ILE A 26 -19.46 -31.31 -3.10
CA ILE A 26 -19.32 -30.61 -1.81
C ILE A 26 -20.49 -30.91 -0.84
N GLU A 27 -21.69 -31.21 -1.34
CA GLU A 27 -22.90 -31.43 -0.54
C GLU A 27 -23.76 -32.59 -1.07
N GLY A 28 -24.49 -33.27 -0.18
CA GLY A 28 -25.30 -34.45 -0.53
C GLY A 28 -26.67 -34.14 -1.16
N ALA A 29 -27.05 -32.86 -1.28
CA ALA A 29 -28.32 -32.43 -1.86
C ALA A 29 -28.12 -31.27 -2.85
N PRO A 30 -28.83 -31.24 -3.98
CA PRO A 30 -28.70 -30.16 -4.96
C PRO A 30 -29.20 -28.82 -4.40
N SER A 31 -28.36 -27.79 -4.43
CA SER A 31 -28.74 -26.42 -4.04
C SER A 31 -29.17 -25.60 -5.25
N ASN A 32 -30.40 -25.09 -5.29
CA ASN A 32 -30.85 -24.16 -6.34
C ASN A 32 -30.47 -22.72 -5.97
N ARG A 33 -29.43 -22.18 -6.59
CA ARG A 33 -28.91 -20.82 -6.34
C ARG A 33 -29.64 -19.72 -7.11
N PHE A 34 -30.60 -20.06 -7.97
CA PHE A 34 -31.43 -19.10 -8.71
C PHE A 34 -32.68 -18.64 -7.94
N VAL A 35 -32.90 -19.18 -6.74
CA VAL A 35 -33.99 -18.77 -5.86
C VAL A 35 -33.40 -18.02 -4.67
N SER A 36 -33.68 -16.72 -4.58
CA SER A 36 -33.34 -15.91 -3.41
C SER A 36 -34.06 -16.46 -2.18
N LYS A 37 -33.32 -16.81 -1.12
CA LYS A 37 -33.92 -17.21 0.16
C LYS A 37 -34.67 -16.02 0.78
N PRO A 38 -35.87 -16.21 1.36
CA PRO A 38 -36.51 -15.16 2.14
C PRO A 38 -35.71 -14.87 3.42
N ASP A 39 -35.69 -13.60 3.81
CA ASP A 39 -35.02 -13.11 5.02
C ASP A 39 -35.51 -13.85 6.26
N HIS A 40 -34.63 -14.62 6.89
CA HIS A 40 -34.86 -15.07 8.25
C HIS A 40 -34.53 -13.93 9.20
N ALA A 41 -35.60 -13.30 9.70
CA ALA A 41 -35.58 -12.34 10.79
C ALA A 41 -34.82 -12.91 12.00
N ILE A 42 -33.69 -12.29 12.34
CA ILE A 42 -33.02 -12.52 13.61
C ILE A 42 -33.61 -11.53 14.62
N ASP A 43 -34.33 -12.10 15.58
CA ASP A 43 -34.90 -11.45 16.76
C ASP A 43 -33.85 -10.63 17.52
N ARG A 44 -34.07 -9.32 17.62
CA ARG A 44 -33.32 -8.42 18.51
C ARG A 44 -34.32 -7.58 19.31
N ARG A 45 -34.66 -8.05 20.51
CA ARG A 45 -35.34 -7.22 21.52
C ARG A 45 -34.48 -6.00 21.90
N PRO A 46 -35.10 -4.84 22.18
CA PRO A 46 -34.40 -3.57 22.29
C PRO A 46 -33.97 -3.25 23.73
N LYS A 47 -32.81 -2.61 23.89
CA LYS A 47 -32.51 -1.78 25.07
C LYS A 47 -32.15 -0.36 24.63
N SER A 48 -33.12 0.52 24.88
CA SER A 48 -33.06 1.97 25.14
C SER A 48 -32.06 2.83 24.35
N ARG A 49 -32.66 3.59 23.42
CA ARG A 49 -32.32 4.94 22.95
C ARG A 49 -31.64 5.81 24.03
N SER A 50 -30.54 6.44 23.66
CA SER A 50 -30.33 7.87 23.95
C SER A 50 -30.16 8.57 22.61
N GLU A 51 -31.07 9.51 22.36
CA GLU A 51 -31.09 10.35 21.17
C GLU A 51 -30.02 11.43 21.28
N GLY A 52 -29.37 11.75 20.16
CA GLY A 52 -28.30 12.74 20.12
C GLY A 52 -27.88 13.13 18.71
N VAL A 53 -28.83 13.71 17.97
CA VAL A 53 -28.66 14.67 16.86
C VAL A 53 -28.17 14.14 15.50
N ALA A 54 -29.07 14.29 14.54
CA ALA A 54 -28.87 14.17 13.11
C ALA A 54 -27.95 15.25 12.54
N GLY A 55 -27.25 14.94 11.44
CA GLY A 55 -26.76 15.99 10.55
C GLY A 55 -25.61 15.57 9.64
N GLY A 56 -25.90 15.46 8.35
CA GLY A 56 -24.99 15.93 7.31
C GLY A 56 -24.20 14.87 6.55
N ASP A 57 -24.57 14.70 5.28
CA ASP A 57 -23.62 14.35 4.22
C ASP A 57 -22.41 15.30 4.29
N ALA A 58 -21.30 14.80 4.83
CA ALA A 58 -20.04 15.53 4.84
C ALA A 58 -19.21 15.13 3.63
N VAL A 59 -19.16 16.03 2.65
CA VAL A 59 -18.01 16.20 1.77
C VAL A 59 -16.75 16.24 2.67
N PRO A 60 -15.63 15.56 2.35
CA PRO A 60 -14.47 15.64 3.21
C PRO A 60 -13.92 17.06 3.15
N ASP A 61 -14.07 17.77 4.27
CA ASP A 61 -13.47 19.07 4.51
C ASP A 61 -11.94 18.95 4.38
N GLY A 62 -11.32 19.94 3.74
CA GLY A 62 -9.88 20.03 3.45
C GLY A 62 -9.01 20.24 4.68
N SER A 63 -9.44 19.73 5.84
CA SER A 63 -8.70 19.77 7.10
C SER A 63 -7.42 18.95 6.99
N ILE A 64 -6.29 19.65 7.09
CA ILE A 64 -4.96 19.06 7.14
C ILE A 64 -4.74 18.53 8.56
N ILE A 65 -4.43 17.24 8.69
CA ILE A 65 -4.14 16.60 9.97
C ILE A 65 -2.65 16.80 10.28
N GLU A 66 -2.32 17.37 11.44
CA GLU A 66 -0.91 17.52 11.84
C GLU A 66 -0.20 16.16 11.97
N GLY A 67 1.11 16.20 11.75
CA GLY A 67 2.03 15.05 11.70
C GLY A 67 2.11 14.24 12.98
N PRO A 68 2.95 13.20 13.02
CA PRO A 68 2.83 12.12 13.98
C PRO A 68 2.83 12.65 15.43
N ALA A 69 1.79 12.27 16.17
CA ALA A 69 1.95 12.07 17.60
C ALA A 69 2.98 10.94 17.74
N GLU A 70 4.08 11.18 18.46
CA GLU A 70 5.22 10.27 18.64
C GLU A 70 4.78 8.80 18.64
N PHE A 71 5.06 8.09 17.54
CA PHE A 71 4.77 6.67 17.47
C PHE A 71 5.90 5.92 18.17
N THR A 72 5.67 5.57 19.43
CA THR A 72 6.62 4.86 20.30
C THR A 72 6.65 3.33 20.05
N GLY A 73 6.10 2.86 18.93
CA GLY A 73 5.89 1.44 18.65
C GLY A 73 7.05 0.68 18.02
N PHE A 74 8.20 1.35 17.80
CA PHE A 74 9.42 0.67 17.34
C PHE A 74 10.40 0.55 18.51
N GLU A 75 10.95 -0.66 18.71
CA GLU A 75 12.12 -0.86 19.56
C GLU A 75 13.26 0.09 19.13
N ALA A 76 14.18 0.37 20.06
CA ALA A 76 15.23 1.36 19.92
C ALA A 76 15.85 1.34 18.52
N VAL A 77 15.65 2.44 17.78
CA VAL A 77 16.18 2.60 16.43
C VAL A 77 17.70 2.41 16.48
N PRO A 78 18.28 1.52 15.67
CA PRO A 78 19.71 1.24 15.71
C PRO A 78 20.54 2.50 15.48
N GLU A 79 21.42 2.81 16.43
CA GLU A 79 22.23 4.04 16.44
C GLU A 79 23.10 4.16 15.18
N ASP A 80 23.63 3.03 14.70
CA ASP A 80 24.45 2.95 13.49
C ASP A 80 23.69 3.40 12.22
N ALA A 81 22.40 3.04 12.10
CA ALA A 81 21.58 3.42 10.97
C ALA A 81 21.29 4.93 10.98
N ARG A 82 20.96 5.47 12.16
CA ARG A 82 20.75 6.91 12.36
C ARG A 82 22.02 7.70 12.06
N TYR A 83 23.16 7.28 12.58
CA TYR A 83 24.44 7.94 12.33
C TYR A 83 24.78 7.96 10.85
N SER A 84 24.67 6.81 10.17
CA SER A 84 24.95 6.69 8.73
C SER A 84 24.04 7.57 7.87
N ALA A 85 22.75 7.63 8.21
CA ALA A 85 21.79 8.49 7.51
C ALA A 85 22.11 9.97 7.72
N LEU A 86 22.32 10.41 8.97
CA LEU A 86 22.63 11.81 9.29
C LEU A 86 23.97 12.26 8.68
N ALA A 87 24.96 11.37 8.59
CA ALA A 87 26.26 11.62 7.99
C ALA A 87 26.22 11.72 6.45
N SER A 88 25.07 11.52 5.81
CA SER A 88 24.90 11.58 4.35
C SER A 88 24.28 12.92 3.92
N PRO A 89 25.05 13.94 3.49
CA PRO A 89 24.52 15.25 3.10
C PRO A 89 23.83 15.27 1.74
N THR A 90 24.08 14.28 0.87
CA THR A 90 23.47 14.19 -0.47
C THR A 90 22.77 12.87 -0.72
N ILE A 91 21.88 12.82 -1.72
CA ILE A 91 21.19 11.59 -2.14
C ILE A 91 22.21 10.53 -2.61
N ALA A 92 23.31 10.96 -3.24
CA ALA A 92 24.37 10.07 -3.70
C ALA A 92 25.10 9.42 -2.53
N GLU A 93 25.47 10.18 -1.49
CA GLU A 93 26.09 9.62 -0.29
C GLU A 93 25.10 8.75 0.50
N LEU A 94 23.82 9.13 0.55
CA LEU A 94 22.79 8.32 1.18
C LEU A 94 22.65 6.96 0.49
N ARG A 95 22.71 6.94 -0.85
CA ARG A 95 22.74 5.68 -1.62
C ARG A 95 23.93 4.81 -1.21
N VAL A 96 25.13 5.39 -1.16
CA VAL A 96 26.35 4.66 -0.74
C VAL A 96 26.21 4.15 0.69
N ALA A 97 25.64 4.94 1.60
CA ALA A 97 25.40 4.54 2.98
C ALA A 97 24.43 3.35 3.07
N VAL A 98 23.32 3.37 2.34
CA VAL A 98 22.37 2.26 2.28
C VAL A 98 23.01 1.01 1.66
N GLU A 99 23.69 1.15 0.53
CA GLU A 99 24.39 0.05 -0.14
C GLU A 99 25.52 -0.54 0.72
N GLY A 100 26.16 0.27 1.56
CA GLY A 100 27.19 -0.13 2.52
C GLY A 100 26.66 -0.69 3.84
N PHE A 101 25.39 -0.42 4.19
CA PHE A 101 24.84 -0.78 5.50
C PHE A 101 24.70 -2.30 5.66
N ASN A 102 25.29 -2.87 6.71
CA ASN A 102 25.29 -4.33 6.96
C ASN A 102 24.41 -4.74 8.15
N GLY A 103 23.71 -3.80 8.80
CA GLY A 103 22.85 -4.06 9.94
C GLY A 103 21.50 -4.72 9.59
N CYS A 104 21.12 -4.77 8.31
CA CYS A 104 19.86 -5.38 7.87
C CYS A 104 20.08 -6.80 7.32
N ALA A 105 19.40 -7.79 7.91
CA ALA A 105 19.47 -9.19 7.48
C ALA A 105 18.97 -9.40 6.04
N LEU A 106 18.02 -8.58 5.58
CA LEU A 106 17.43 -8.66 4.24
C LEU A 106 18.47 -8.47 3.13
N LYS A 107 19.50 -7.67 3.37
CA LYS A 107 20.60 -7.45 2.42
C LYS A 107 21.33 -8.74 2.05
N ARG A 108 21.43 -9.69 2.99
CA ARG A 108 22.09 -10.98 2.73
C ARG A 108 21.28 -11.90 1.81
N THR A 109 19.97 -11.68 1.73
CA THR A 109 19.05 -12.51 0.93
C THR A 109 18.60 -11.84 -0.37
N ALA A 110 18.71 -10.51 -0.45
CA ALA A 110 18.38 -9.73 -1.64
C ALA A 110 19.49 -9.82 -2.69
N THR A 111 19.10 -9.70 -3.96
CA THR A 111 20.02 -9.68 -5.09
C THR A 111 20.60 -8.28 -5.27
N ASN A 112 19.76 -7.25 -5.19
CA ASN A 112 20.16 -5.86 -5.34
C ASN A 112 19.55 -4.98 -4.24
N THR A 113 20.23 -3.86 -3.98
CA THR A 113 19.64 -2.76 -3.23
C THR A 113 18.70 -1.97 -4.16
N VAL A 114 17.44 -1.83 -3.76
CA VAL A 114 16.42 -1.08 -4.50
C VAL A 114 16.24 0.27 -3.81
N PHE A 115 17.10 1.22 -4.16
CA PHE A 115 17.19 2.51 -3.48
C PHE A 115 16.09 3.49 -3.91
N SER A 116 16.06 3.85 -5.19
CA SER A 116 15.09 4.79 -5.76
C SER A 116 15.09 4.78 -7.29
N ASP A 117 14.08 5.43 -7.88
CA ASP A 117 13.96 5.75 -9.30
C ASP A 117 13.31 7.13 -9.51
N GLY A 118 13.51 7.70 -10.70
CA GLY A 118 12.93 8.98 -11.10
C GLY A 118 13.79 10.20 -10.78
N ASN A 119 13.16 11.37 -10.73
CA ASN A 119 13.85 12.65 -10.60
C ASN A 119 13.97 13.09 -9.13
N PRO A 120 15.20 13.19 -8.57
CA PRO A 120 15.40 13.61 -7.18
C PRO A 120 14.95 15.05 -6.87
N CYS A 121 14.73 15.87 -7.90
CA CYS A 121 14.20 17.24 -7.78
C CYS A 121 12.69 17.31 -8.06
N ALA A 122 11.99 16.18 -8.12
CA ALA A 122 10.55 16.15 -8.39
C ALA A 122 9.72 16.77 -7.25
N ASP A 123 8.60 17.41 -7.63
CA ASP A 123 7.64 17.97 -6.68
C ASP A 123 6.75 16.90 -6.01
N LEU A 124 6.77 15.68 -6.54
CA LEU A 124 6.00 14.53 -6.06
C LEU A 124 6.95 13.35 -5.75
N MET A 125 6.92 12.89 -4.50
CA MET A 125 7.60 11.66 -4.07
C MET A 125 6.60 10.59 -3.67
N LEU A 126 6.86 9.34 -4.06
CA LEU A 126 6.08 8.17 -3.68
C LEU A 126 6.94 7.21 -2.85
N VAL A 127 6.40 6.74 -1.73
CA VAL A 127 7.06 5.75 -0.85
C VAL A 127 6.19 4.52 -0.71
N GLY A 128 6.67 3.41 -1.25
CA GLY A 128 6.06 2.08 -1.17
C GLY A 128 6.47 1.28 0.07
N GLU A 129 6.08 0.01 0.10
CA GLU A 129 6.34 -0.89 1.22
C GLU A 129 7.73 -1.54 1.14
N ALA A 130 7.93 -2.43 0.17
CA ALA A 130 9.16 -3.18 0.00
C ALA A 130 9.32 -3.63 -1.46
N PRO A 131 10.55 -3.95 -1.90
CA PRO A 131 10.79 -4.45 -3.25
C PRO A 131 10.18 -5.84 -3.46
N GLY A 132 9.63 -6.07 -4.65
CA GLY A 132 9.23 -7.38 -5.12
C GLY A 132 10.35 -8.12 -5.84
N ALA A 133 10.03 -9.26 -6.46
CA ALA A 133 11.01 -10.10 -7.14
C ALA A 133 11.65 -9.42 -8.36
N GLU A 134 10.89 -8.62 -9.10
CA GLU A 134 11.39 -7.95 -10.30
C GLU A 134 12.25 -6.73 -9.92
N GLU A 135 11.82 -6.01 -8.89
CA GLU A 135 12.56 -4.90 -8.31
C GLU A 135 13.91 -5.38 -7.76
N ASP A 136 13.92 -6.49 -7.01
CA ASP A 136 15.14 -7.10 -6.49
C ASP A 136 16.10 -7.53 -7.61
N ARG A 137 15.59 -8.04 -8.73
CA ARG A 137 16.43 -8.44 -9.88
C ARG A 137 17.05 -7.24 -10.59
N THR A 138 16.32 -6.14 -10.70
CA THR A 138 16.71 -4.98 -11.53
C THR A 138 17.36 -3.86 -10.73
N GLY A 139 17.17 -3.82 -9.41
CA GLY A 139 17.58 -2.69 -8.56
C GLY A 139 16.65 -1.48 -8.65
N ILE A 140 15.54 -1.56 -9.38
CA ILE A 140 14.66 -0.42 -9.69
C ILE A 140 13.29 -0.61 -9.00
N PRO A 141 12.79 0.35 -8.21
CA PRO A 141 11.51 0.25 -7.53
C PRO A 141 10.32 0.29 -8.49
N PHE A 142 9.29 -0.50 -8.18
CA PHE A 142 8.02 -0.55 -8.93
C PHE A 142 8.22 -0.83 -10.43
N VAL A 143 8.89 -1.92 -10.81
CA VAL A 143 9.02 -2.35 -12.22
C VAL A 143 8.15 -3.57 -12.57
N GLY A 144 7.65 -4.28 -11.57
CA GLY A 144 6.76 -5.42 -11.72
C GLY A 144 5.33 -5.03 -12.14
N SER A 145 4.40 -5.97 -12.02
CA SER A 145 2.99 -5.76 -12.40
C SER A 145 2.32 -4.61 -11.63
N ALA A 146 2.62 -4.50 -10.33
CA ALA A 146 2.18 -3.39 -9.49
C ALA A 146 2.76 -2.06 -9.96
N GLY A 147 4.04 -2.05 -10.35
CA GLY A 147 4.72 -0.89 -10.91
C GLY A 147 4.12 -0.39 -12.21
N ARG A 148 3.84 -1.30 -13.15
CA ARG A 148 3.15 -0.94 -14.41
C ARG A 148 1.76 -0.36 -14.19
N LEU A 149 1.07 -0.76 -13.12
CA LEU A 149 -0.19 -0.12 -12.74
C LEU A 149 0.05 1.27 -12.15
N LEU A 150 1.08 1.44 -11.32
CA LEU A 150 1.49 2.75 -10.82
C LEU A 150 1.80 3.71 -11.98
N ASP A 151 2.50 3.26 -13.01
CA ASP A 151 2.82 4.08 -14.19
C ASP A 151 1.54 4.59 -14.88
N ARG A 152 0.53 3.72 -15.03
CA ARG A 152 -0.77 4.12 -15.59
C ARG A 152 -1.53 5.08 -14.68
N MET A 153 -1.40 4.92 -13.36
CA MET A 153 -2.01 5.82 -12.38
C MET A 153 -1.38 7.21 -12.43
N LEU A 154 -0.05 7.29 -12.54
CA LEU A 154 0.68 8.53 -12.73
C LEU A 154 0.31 9.20 -14.07
N ALA A 155 0.26 8.43 -15.15
CA ALA A 155 -0.11 8.94 -16.46
C ALA A 155 -1.53 9.55 -16.46
N ALA A 156 -2.46 8.99 -15.68
CA ALA A 156 -3.81 9.52 -15.55
C ALA A 156 -3.90 10.87 -14.82
N ILE A 157 -2.83 11.30 -14.16
CA ILE A 157 -2.68 12.63 -13.55
C ILE A 157 -1.58 13.46 -14.21
N ASP A 158 -1.27 13.16 -15.48
CA ASP A 158 -0.32 13.90 -16.31
C ASP A 158 1.11 13.87 -15.74
N ARG A 159 1.48 12.74 -15.10
CA ARG A 159 2.82 12.47 -14.56
C ARG A 159 3.41 11.20 -15.16
N ASP A 160 4.73 11.15 -15.19
CA ASP A 160 5.52 9.99 -15.57
C ASP A 160 6.68 9.75 -14.58
N ARG A 161 7.48 8.71 -14.85
CA ARG A 161 8.64 8.35 -14.01
C ARG A 161 9.73 9.41 -13.95
N ASN A 162 9.85 10.27 -14.95
CA ASN A 162 10.83 11.35 -14.97
C ASN A 162 10.34 12.59 -14.20
N SER A 163 9.03 12.69 -13.97
CA SER A 163 8.40 13.80 -13.25
C SER A 163 8.15 13.53 -11.75
N VAL A 164 8.44 12.32 -11.28
CA VAL A 164 8.25 11.90 -9.88
C VAL A 164 9.51 11.28 -9.32
N TYR A 165 9.55 11.12 -8.00
CA TYR A 165 10.59 10.35 -7.32
C TYR A 165 9.96 9.17 -6.57
N VAL A 166 10.53 7.98 -6.68
CA VAL A 166 9.93 6.77 -6.10
C VAL A 166 10.95 6.00 -5.27
N SER A 167 10.56 5.60 -4.06
CA SER A 167 11.32 4.72 -3.18
C SER A 167 10.38 3.83 -2.34
N ASN A 168 10.89 3.14 -1.33
CA ASN A 168 10.17 2.22 -0.43
C ASN A 168 10.62 2.40 1.02
N ILE A 169 9.82 1.91 1.97
CA ILE A 169 10.23 1.82 3.38
C ILE A 169 11.43 0.86 3.55
N LEU A 170 11.44 -0.25 2.81
CA LEU A 170 12.58 -1.16 2.77
C LEU A 170 13.35 -1.05 1.45
N PHE A 171 14.68 -1.14 1.51
CA PHE A 171 15.54 -1.14 0.31
C PHE A 171 15.87 -2.55 -0.22
N TRP A 172 15.53 -3.59 0.53
CA TRP A 172 15.80 -4.99 0.18
C TRP A 172 14.53 -5.82 0.26
N ARG A 173 14.43 -6.79 -0.64
CA ARG A 173 13.27 -7.68 -0.74
C ARG A 173 13.19 -8.66 0.45
N PRO A 174 12.05 -8.72 1.17
CA PRO A 174 11.78 -9.78 2.13
C PRO A 174 11.67 -11.16 1.46
N PRO A 175 12.24 -12.22 2.07
CA PRO A 175 12.13 -13.59 1.55
C PRO A 175 10.67 -13.99 1.29
N GLY A 176 10.41 -14.53 0.10
CA GLY A 176 9.05 -14.94 -0.29
C GLY A 176 8.04 -13.80 -0.47
N ASN A 177 8.48 -12.54 -0.54
CA ASN A 177 7.61 -11.36 -0.55
C ASN A 177 6.66 -11.30 0.66
N ARG A 178 7.11 -11.79 1.81
CA ARG A 178 6.37 -11.61 3.07
C ARG A 178 6.29 -10.13 3.44
N ASN A 179 5.37 -9.81 4.35
CA ASN A 179 5.33 -8.49 4.92
C ASN A 179 6.64 -8.21 5.73
N PRO A 180 7.13 -6.96 5.69
CA PRO A 180 8.17 -6.45 6.59
C PRO A 180 7.87 -6.70 8.07
N THR A 181 8.91 -6.98 8.86
CA THR A 181 8.82 -6.93 10.32
C THR A 181 9.02 -5.50 10.84
N ASN A 182 8.59 -5.23 12.08
CA ASN A 182 8.82 -3.92 12.70
C ASN A 182 10.32 -3.62 12.87
N GLU A 183 11.14 -4.63 13.17
CA GLU A 183 12.59 -4.50 13.26
C GLU A 183 13.22 -4.10 11.91
N GLU A 184 12.80 -4.72 10.82
CA GLU A 184 13.28 -4.39 9.46
C GLU A 184 12.92 -2.97 9.07
N ILE A 185 11.70 -2.54 9.41
CA ILE A 185 11.24 -1.16 9.21
C ILE A 185 12.07 -0.20 10.05
N ALA A 186 12.26 -0.47 11.35
CA ALA A 186 13.02 0.38 12.26
C ALA A 186 14.48 0.56 11.81
N LEU A 187 15.09 -0.47 11.22
CA LEU A 187 16.44 -0.42 10.64
C LEU A 187 16.53 0.50 9.43
N CYS A 188 15.52 0.51 8.56
CA CYS A 188 15.55 1.29 7.32
C CYS A 188 15.01 2.70 7.49
N LEU A 189 14.16 2.94 8.49
CA LEU A 189 13.44 4.19 8.69
C LEU A 189 14.37 5.43 8.72
N PRO A 190 15.52 5.44 9.44
CA PRO A 190 16.40 6.61 9.44
C PRO A 190 16.88 7.03 8.04
N PHE A 191 17.15 6.05 7.17
CA PHE A 191 17.56 6.32 5.80
C PHE A 191 16.38 6.86 4.98
N VAL A 192 15.16 6.37 5.20
CA VAL A 192 13.95 6.85 4.53
C VAL A 192 13.60 8.27 4.95
N GLU A 193 13.64 8.58 6.24
CA GLU A 193 13.41 9.93 6.77
C GLU A 193 14.43 10.90 6.19
N ARG A 194 15.71 10.51 6.20
CA ARG A 194 16.77 11.27 5.55
C ARG A 194 16.55 11.42 4.05
N HIS A 195 16.06 10.39 3.38
CA HIS A 195 15.78 10.42 1.94
C HIS A 195 14.76 11.49 1.61
N ILE A 196 13.65 11.51 2.37
CA ILE A 196 12.58 12.50 2.23
C ILE A 196 13.11 13.90 2.58
N ALA A 197 13.93 14.03 3.63
CA ALA A 197 14.56 15.29 4.02
C ALA A 197 15.50 15.87 2.96
N LEU A 198 16.14 15.01 2.16
CA LEU A 198 17.03 15.43 1.08
C LEU A 198 16.27 15.79 -0.19
N VAL A 199 15.25 15.01 -0.55
CA VAL A 199 14.41 15.25 -1.74
C VAL A 199 13.54 16.49 -1.55
N ARG A 200 13.02 16.71 -0.33
CA ARG A 200 12.09 17.81 0.01
C ARG A 200 10.95 17.95 -1.01
N PRO A 201 10.19 16.87 -1.29
CA PRO A 201 9.08 16.94 -2.22
C PRO A 201 8.02 17.89 -1.68
N ARG A 202 7.23 18.47 -2.57
CA ARG A 202 6.06 19.27 -2.17
C ARG A 202 4.92 18.38 -1.70
N VAL A 203 4.70 17.27 -2.40
CA VAL A 203 3.70 16.26 -2.04
C VAL A 203 4.37 14.90 -1.84
N LEU A 204 4.12 14.28 -0.70
CA LEU A 204 4.52 12.91 -0.38
C LEU A 204 3.31 11.97 -0.45
N VAL A 205 3.40 10.91 -1.26
CA VAL A 205 2.34 9.91 -1.39
C VAL A 205 2.81 8.58 -0.81
N LEU A 206 2.13 8.14 0.24
CA LEU A 206 2.38 6.88 0.92
C LEU A 206 1.58 5.77 0.23
N VAL A 207 2.28 4.86 -0.42
CA VAL A 207 1.68 3.83 -1.27
C VAL A 207 1.50 2.55 -0.46
N GLY A 208 0.31 2.35 0.08
CA GLY A 208 -0.04 1.18 0.88
C GLY A 208 0.00 1.38 2.39
N GLY A 209 -0.43 0.35 3.12
CA GLY A 209 -0.66 0.44 4.56
C GLY A 209 0.60 0.55 5.40
N ILE A 210 1.67 -0.16 5.03
CA ILE A 210 2.92 -0.14 5.82
C ILE A 210 3.59 1.22 5.71
N ALA A 211 3.72 1.78 4.50
CA ALA A 211 4.23 3.12 4.29
C ALA A 211 3.42 4.17 5.05
N ALA A 212 2.08 4.10 4.93
CA ALA A 212 1.17 5.03 5.61
C ALA A 212 1.28 4.97 7.14
N LYS A 213 1.22 3.76 7.71
CA LYS A 213 1.31 3.58 9.17
C LYS A 213 2.65 4.04 9.74
N THR A 214 3.73 3.66 9.07
CA THR A 214 5.10 3.95 9.53
C THR A 214 5.36 5.44 9.52
N LEU A 215 5.20 6.11 8.37
CA LEU A 215 5.58 7.52 8.23
C LEU A 215 4.58 8.49 8.87
N LEU A 216 3.30 8.10 9.00
CA LEU A 216 2.32 8.93 9.74
C LEU A 216 2.33 8.66 11.24
N GLY A 217 3.04 7.64 11.73
CA GLY A 217 3.01 7.24 13.13
C GLY A 217 1.63 6.75 13.59
N ARG A 218 0.96 5.94 12.77
CA ARG A 218 -0.46 5.58 12.95
C ARG A 218 -0.69 4.08 12.90
N ASN A 219 -1.75 3.62 13.59
CA ASN A 219 -2.11 2.20 13.67
C ASN A 219 -3.32 1.83 12.80
N GLU A 220 -4.07 2.82 12.30
CA GLU A 220 -5.25 2.58 11.49
C GLU A 220 -4.94 1.88 10.16
N GLY A 221 -5.90 1.08 9.67
CA GLY A 221 -5.78 0.45 8.35
C GLY A 221 -5.80 1.47 7.21
N ILE A 222 -5.18 1.11 6.08
CA ILE A 222 -5.05 1.99 4.90
C ILE A 222 -6.40 2.57 4.43
N THR A 223 -7.50 1.84 4.53
CA THR A 223 -8.84 2.31 4.16
C THR A 223 -9.27 3.56 4.94
N ARG A 224 -8.79 3.77 6.17
CA ARG A 224 -9.10 4.95 6.98
C ARG A 224 -8.11 6.10 6.80
N LEU A 225 -6.90 5.80 6.33
CA LEU A 225 -5.80 6.77 6.16
C LEU A 225 -5.80 7.39 4.76
N ARG A 226 -6.18 6.62 3.73
CA ARG A 226 -6.17 7.07 2.34
C ARG A 226 -7.08 8.26 2.08
N GLY A 227 -6.72 9.09 1.11
CA GLY A 227 -7.51 10.24 0.66
C GLY A 227 -7.62 11.39 1.68
N LYS A 228 -6.97 11.28 2.83
CA LYS A 228 -6.82 12.37 3.81
C LYS A 228 -5.46 13.05 3.62
N TRP A 229 -5.39 14.32 4.03
CA TRP A 229 -4.16 15.10 3.98
C TRP A 229 -3.55 15.25 5.37
N TYR A 230 -2.23 15.08 5.41
CA TYR A 230 -1.40 15.13 6.60
C TYR A 230 -0.23 16.09 6.37
N ARG A 231 0.39 16.57 7.45
CA ARG A 231 1.70 17.23 7.39
C ARG A 231 2.78 16.30 7.92
N TYR A 232 3.74 15.94 7.08
CA TYR A 232 4.89 15.13 7.49
C TYR A 232 6.14 15.99 7.59
N SER A 233 6.87 15.89 8.70
CA SER A 233 8.11 16.64 8.92
C SER A 233 9.25 15.66 9.17
N PRO A 234 10.13 15.41 8.18
CA PRO A 234 11.28 14.54 8.39
C PRO A 234 12.23 15.22 9.37
N ASP A 235 12.55 14.53 10.46
CA ASP A 235 13.55 14.90 11.47
C ASP A 235 13.29 16.20 12.25
N GLY A 236 12.07 16.75 12.21
CA GLY A 236 11.67 17.95 12.98
C GLY A 236 12.31 19.29 12.55
N ASN A 237 13.33 19.25 11.70
CA ASN A 237 14.08 20.43 11.23
C ASN A 237 13.70 20.89 9.81
N GLY A 238 12.90 20.09 9.09
CA GLY A 238 12.33 20.45 7.79
C GLY A 238 10.96 21.13 7.92
N GLY A 239 10.59 21.93 6.92
CA GLY A 239 9.21 22.40 6.78
C GLY A 239 8.24 21.22 6.55
N PRO A 240 6.96 21.35 6.95
CA PRO A 240 5.99 20.28 6.77
C PRO A 240 5.72 20.03 5.28
N ILE A 241 5.68 18.75 4.92
CA ILE A 241 5.38 18.24 3.58
C ILE A 241 3.92 17.79 3.55
N ASP A 242 3.16 18.25 2.54
CA ASP A 242 1.80 17.78 2.33
C ASP A 242 1.82 16.30 1.96
N THR A 243 1.18 15.48 2.78
CA THR A 243 1.27 14.03 2.70
C THR A 243 -0.10 13.41 2.59
N THR A 244 -0.25 12.44 1.70
CA THR A 244 -1.47 11.61 1.62
C THR A 244 -1.11 10.15 1.42
N ALA A 245 -2.10 9.27 1.54
CA ALA A 245 -1.94 7.84 1.34
C ALA A 245 -2.90 7.34 0.26
N ILE A 246 -2.45 6.32 -0.48
CA ILE A 246 -3.27 5.61 -1.47
C ILE A 246 -3.18 4.11 -1.26
N PHE A 247 -4.10 3.35 -1.87
CA PHE A 247 -3.96 1.90 -1.91
C PHE A 247 -2.72 1.48 -2.71
N HIS A 248 -2.05 0.42 -2.26
CA HIS A 248 -0.93 -0.16 -3.01
C HIS A 248 -1.43 -0.75 -4.35
N PRO A 249 -0.75 -0.53 -5.49
CA PRO A 249 -1.17 -1.06 -6.78
C PRO A 249 -1.36 -2.58 -6.80
N ALA A 250 -0.52 -3.33 -6.08
CA ALA A 250 -0.69 -4.78 -5.92
C ALA A 250 -2.04 -5.18 -5.28
N PHE A 251 -2.59 -4.36 -4.38
CA PHE A 251 -3.91 -4.57 -3.82
C PHE A 251 -5.01 -4.31 -4.86
N LEU A 252 -4.86 -3.26 -5.68
CA LEU A 252 -5.82 -2.91 -6.74
C LEU A 252 -5.86 -3.92 -7.89
N LEU A 253 -4.74 -4.60 -8.15
CA LEU A 253 -4.70 -5.73 -9.09
C LEU A 253 -5.57 -6.91 -8.61
N ARG A 254 -5.65 -7.14 -7.29
CA ARG A 254 -6.50 -8.19 -6.70
C ARG A 254 -7.94 -7.72 -6.44
N LYS A 255 -8.13 -6.43 -6.17
CA LYS A 255 -9.41 -5.82 -5.76
C LYS A 255 -9.76 -4.67 -6.71
N GLY A 256 -10.15 -5.02 -7.93
CA GLY A 256 -10.43 -4.05 -9.00
C GLY A 256 -11.51 -3.02 -8.65
N HIS A 257 -12.48 -3.35 -7.80
CA HIS A 257 -13.55 -2.41 -7.39
C HIS A 257 -13.03 -1.20 -6.61
N GLN A 258 -11.86 -1.30 -5.95
CA GLN A 258 -11.23 -0.21 -5.17
C GLN A 258 -10.50 0.82 -6.05
N LYS A 259 -10.47 0.62 -7.38
CA LYS A 259 -9.85 1.55 -8.32
C LYS A 259 -10.58 2.87 -8.39
N ARG A 260 -11.91 2.89 -8.16
CA ARG A 260 -12.72 4.12 -8.18
C ARG A 260 -12.30 5.07 -7.06
N GLU A 261 -12.15 4.53 -5.86
CA GLU A 261 -11.68 5.28 -4.70
C GLU A 261 -10.25 5.78 -4.96
N THR A 262 -9.37 4.94 -5.53
CA THR A 262 -7.98 5.34 -5.81
C THR A 262 -7.93 6.45 -6.85
N TRP A 263 -8.81 6.41 -7.84
CA TRP A 263 -8.93 7.48 -8.83
C TRP A 263 -9.29 8.83 -8.19
N GLN A 264 -10.17 8.85 -7.18
CA GLN A 264 -10.49 10.07 -6.44
C GLN A 264 -9.26 10.64 -5.71
N ASP A 265 -8.46 9.77 -5.08
CA ASP A 265 -7.21 10.21 -4.43
C ASP A 265 -6.25 10.83 -5.44
N LEU A 266 -6.10 10.22 -6.63
CA LEU A 266 -5.23 10.71 -7.69
C LEU A 266 -5.68 12.10 -8.19
N ILE A 267 -6.99 12.32 -8.36
CA ILE A 267 -7.52 13.64 -8.71
C ILE A 267 -7.16 14.67 -7.63
N ALA A 268 -7.31 14.32 -6.35
CA ALA A 268 -6.95 15.21 -5.25
C ALA A 268 -5.45 15.53 -5.22
N ILE A 269 -4.59 14.53 -5.47
CA ILE A 269 -3.13 14.73 -5.60
C ILE A 269 -2.82 15.70 -6.75
N ARG A 270 -3.44 15.50 -7.93
CA ARG A 270 -3.26 16.41 -9.07
C ARG A 270 -3.67 17.83 -8.73
N ALA A 271 -4.85 18.00 -8.10
CA ALA A 271 -5.33 19.32 -7.70
C ALA A 271 -4.34 20.01 -6.76
N ARG A 272 -3.82 19.29 -5.75
CA ARG A 272 -2.84 19.83 -4.79
C ARG A 272 -1.54 20.26 -5.45
N LEU A 273 -1.07 19.48 -6.43
CA LEU A 273 0.12 19.82 -7.22
C LEU A 273 -0.12 21.07 -8.10
N THR A 274 -1.33 21.30 -8.59
CA THR A 274 -1.63 22.48 -9.41
C THR A 274 -1.84 23.74 -8.57
N GLU A 275 -2.59 23.66 -7.46
CA GLU A 275 -2.91 24.81 -6.59
C GLU A 275 -1.66 25.59 -6.16
N THR A 276 -0.58 24.89 -5.85
CA THR A 276 0.62 25.53 -5.31
C THR A 276 1.52 26.13 -6.40
N LEU A 277 1.27 25.84 -7.69
CA LEU A 277 1.95 26.52 -8.81
C LEU A 277 1.34 27.91 -9.09
N ALA A 278 0.12 28.19 -8.63
CA ALA A 278 -0.57 29.46 -8.86
C ALA A 278 -0.25 30.56 -7.82
N THR A 279 0.46 30.21 -6.74
CA THR A 279 0.76 31.12 -5.61
C THR A 279 2.19 31.67 -5.64
N HIS A 280 2.92 31.47 -6.74
CA HIS A 280 4.26 32.01 -7.00
C HIS A 280 4.27 32.76 -8.32
#